data_AF-A0AAV2LNL7-F1
#
_entry.id   AF-A0AAV2LNL7-F1
#
_cell.length_a   1.000
_cell.length_b   1.000
_cell.length_c   1.000
_cell.angle_alpha   90.00
_cell.angle_beta   90.00
_cell.angle_gamma   90.00
#
_symmetry.space_group_name_H-M   'P 1'
#
loop_
_entity.id
_entity.type
_entity.pdbx_description
1 polymer ?
#
loop_
_entity_poly.entity_id
_entity_poly.type
_entity_poly.pdbx_seq_one_letter_code
_entity_poly.pdbx_strand_id
1 'polypeptide(L)'
;MSTSRKLLFSLIFMACSAAAASDVEVYAYVGGDAVVPCSYPAGYKSYVKYFCSEACGNADVKKSDAGKYWCGVSKSGTDIYTAVTLAVKSDECCDNVQSIQAYERSSVSIRCPHQNQYANSFKYVCKGSQPSTCRTQALVTTKKAQNGQFRLRDDEFTLELNHITKQNAGLYMCGIERSNDFDVFSRVNLTVKDWCCATTHDVKGFLGQSVTLNCPYPSKHGHNTKFLCKTDQEKCPKVVSSTTTADRFTLMEDRSSNSFKVTIQRLKPTDAGTYWCGSDSQWAPGNNYVRLQLTLETLRATTGSYFKTTSDMPTSGSQSLLKDADNVISPVVLYVLPGSLLIVVVMIAVIMYKCLRTQRNRVDYNVRCNKEEVSTNEVYCNQEPTDENIYENNSNEHIYGNC
;
A
#
# COMPACT_ATOMS: atom_id res chain seq x y z
N MET A 1 -52.56 25.47 9.92
CA MET A 1 -52.51 24.23 9.13
C MET A 1 -52.15 24.55 7.67
N SER A 2 -50.90 24.97 7.38
CA SER A 2 -50.47 25.31 6.00
C SER A 2 -48.94 25.23 5.80
N THR A 3 -48.15 25.35 6.87
CA THR A 3 -46.67 25.32 6.79
C THR A 3 -46.08 23.91 6.93
N SER A 4 -46.61 23.06 7.81
CA SER A 4 -46.05 21.70 8.05
C SER A 4 -46.35 20.69 6.93
N ARG A 5 -47.45 20.85 6.18
CA ARG A 5 -47.74 20.01 4.99
C ARG A 5 -46.81 20.34 3.81
N LYS A 6 -46.33 21.59 3.71
CA LYS A 6 -45.35 22.00 2.70
C LYS A 6 -43.94 21.48 3.02
N LEU A 7 -43.54 21.45 4.29
CA LEU A 7 -42.26 20.84 4.70
C LEU A 7 -42.23 19.31 4.45
N LEU A 8 -43.32 18.60 4.74
CA LEU A 8 -43.38 17.14 4.56
C LEU A 8 -43.39 16.74 3.08
N PHE A 9 -44.12 17.47 2.22
CA PHE A 9 -44.05 17.27 0.76
C PHE A 9 -42.70 17.66 0.17
N SER A 10 -42.03 18.69 0.70
CA SER A 10 -40.67 19.09 0.31
C SER A 10 -39.62 18.06 0.72
N LEU A 11 -39.76 17.43 1.90
CA LEU A 11 -38.87 16.37 2.39
C LEU A 11 -39.07 15.04 1.63
N ILE A 12 -40.28 14.72 1.19
CA ILE A 12 -40.59 13.50 0.42
C ILE A 12 -40.14 13.64 -1.05
N PHE A 13 -40.25 14.82 -1.65
CA PHE A 13 -39.62 15.08 -2.96
C PHE A 13 -38.09 15.01 -2.83
N MET A 14 -37.50 15.56 -1.75
CA MET A 14 -36.07 15.43 -1.46
C MET A 14 -35.61 13.98 -1.24
N ALA A 15 -36.40 13.08 -0.66
CA ALA A 15 -35.94 11.72 -0.36
C ALA A 15 -35.69 10.85 -1.60
N CYS A 16 -36.32 11.15 -2.75
CA CYS A 16 -36.02 10.49 -4.03
C CYS A 16 -35.20 11.40 -4.97
N SER A 17 -35.30 12.72 -4.83
CA SER A 17 -34.42 13.67 -5.55
C SER A 17 -33.00 13.75 -4.95
N ALA A 18 -32.79 13.21 -3.75
CA ALA A 18 -31.49 12.96 -3.14
C ALA A 18 -30.87 11.62 -3.60
N ALA A 19 -31.50 10.93 -4.56
CA ALA A 19 -30.75 10.26 -5.62
C ALA A 19 -30.37 11.29 -6.69
N ALA A 20 -29.84 12.45 -6.26
CA ALA A 20 -29.02 13.28 -7.10
C ALA A 20 -27.94 12.37 -7.66
N ALA A 21 -27.64 12.54 -8.94
CA ALA A 21 -26.52 11.87 -9.60
C ALA A 21 -25.37 11.70 -8.60
N SER A 22 -25.07 10.46 -8.22
CA SER A 22 -23.80 10.22 -7.55
C SER A 22 -22.78 10.56 -8.62
N ASP A 23 -22.18 11.75 -8.52
CA ASP A 23 -21.07 12.12 -9.39
C ASP A 23 -20.02 11.02 -9.20
N VAL A 24 -19.91 10.14 -10.20
CA VAL A 24 -18.99 9.02 -10.16
C VAL A 24 -17.60 9.63 -10.32
N GLU A 25 -16.77 9.50 -9.31
CA GLU A 25 -15.39 9.99 -9.37
C GLU A 25 -14.47 8.89 -9.93
N VAL A 26 -13.78 9.23 -11.01
CA VAL A 26 -12.82 8.36 -11.68
C VAL A 26 -11.44 8.98 -11.55
N TYR A 27 -10.44 8.15 -11.26
CA TYR A 27 -9.09 8.57 -10.96
C TYR A 27 -8.13 8.00 -12.00
N ALA A 28 -7.37 8.87 -12.68
CA ALA A 28 -6.40 8.47 -13.71
C ALA A 28 -5.07 9.21 -13.59
N TYR A 29 -4.00 8.59 -14.08
CA TYR A 29 -2.67 9.19 -14.14
C TYR A 29 -2.36 9.71 -15.53
N VAL A 30 -1.59 10.79 -15.60
CA VAL A 30 -1.15 11.36 -16.89
C VAL A 30 -0.42 10.31 -17.72
N GLY A 31 -0.79 10.16 -19.01
CA GLY A 31 -0.17 9.16 -19.88
C GLY A 31 -0.70 7.72 -19.73
N GLY A 32 -1.61 7.48 -18.78
CA GLY A 32 -2.26 6.18 -18.59
C GLY A 32 -3.66 6.08 -19.22
N ASP A 33 -4.28 4.91 -19.04
CA ASP A 33 -5.67 4.67 -19.43
C ASP A 33 -6.64 5.15 -18.34
N ALA A 34 -7.83 5.58 -18.75
CA ALA A 34 -8.97 5.80 -17.84
C ALA A 34 -10.10 4.82 -18.17
N VAL A 35 -10.65 4.18 -17.14
CA VAL A 35 -11.85 3.34 -17.24
C VAL A 35 -12.97 4.03 -16.50
N VAL A 36 -13.99 4.43 -17.25
CA VAL A 36 -15.15 5.15 -16.71
C VAL A 36 -16.30 4.17 -16.52
N PRO A 37 -16.75 3.92 -15.28
CA PRO A 37 -17.92 3.09 -15.04
C PRO A 37 -19.20 3.89 -15.31
N CYS A 38 -20.04 3.35 -16.17
CA CYS A 38 -21.31 3.93 -16.57
C CYS A 38 -22.46 2.98 -16.21
N SER A 39 -23.59 3.53 -15.78
CA SER A 39 -24.78 2.74 -15.41
C SER A 39 -26.04 3.31 -16.04
N TYR A 40 -26.96 2.44 -16.46
CA TYR A 40 -28.28 2.83 -16.96
C TYR A 40 -29.41 1.95 -16.39
N PRO A 41 -30.67 2.44 -16.34
CA PRO A 41 -31.79 1.64 -15.86
C PRO A 41 -32.09 0.42 -16.76
N ALA A 42 -32.51 -0.71 -16.17
CA ALA A 42 -32.98 -1.87 -16.95
C ALA A 42 -34.14 -1.48 -17.88
N GLY A 43 -34.13 -2.07 -19.08
CA GLY A 43 -35.04 -1.73 -20.18
C GLY A 43 -34.39 -0.89 -21.27
N TYR A 44 -33.26 -0.23 -20.98
CA TYR A 44 -32.50 0.55 -21.96
C TYR A 44 -31.30 -0.21 -22.55
N LYS A 45 -31.26 -1.55 -22.42
CA LYS A 45 -30.12 -2.37 -22.88
C LYS A 45 -29.86 -2.20 -24.39
N SER A 46 -30.91 -2.17 -25.21
CA SER A 46 -30.83 -2.06 -26.68
C SER A 46 -30.70 -0.63 -27.21
N TYR A 47 -30.63 0.38 -26.34
CA TYR A 47 -30.57 1.79 -26.74
C TYR A 47 -29.13 2.20 -27.01
N VAL A 48 -28.91 3.13 -27.93
CA VAL A 48 -27.57 3.66 -28.21
C VAL A 48 -27.02 4.34 -26.96
N LYS A 49 -25.77 4.00 -26.61
CA LYS A 49 -25.02 4.64 -25.54
C LYS A 49 -24.03 5.61 -26.14
N TYR A 50 -23.74 6.70 -25.43
CA TYR A 50 -22.69 7.64 -25.81
C TYR A 50 -21.95 8.15 -24.59
N PHE A 51 -20.74 8.63 -24.81
CA PHE A 51 -19.90 9.28 -23.81
C PHE A 51 -19.54 10.68 -24.34
N CYS A 52 -19.76 11.73 -23.55
CA CYS A 52 -19.50 13.10 -23.97
C CYS A 52 -18.74 13.94 -22.93
N SER A 53 -18.06 14.99 -23.42
CA SER A 53 -17.30 15.97 -22.63
C SER A 53 -17.52 17.38 -23.19
N GLU A 54 -17.40 18.42 -22.35
CA GLU A 54 -17.54 19.82 -22.79
C GLU A 54 -16.32 20.37 -23.56
N ALA A 55 -15.19 19.63 -23.62
CA ALA A 55 -13.98 20.05 -24.33
C ALA A 55 -13.29 18.88 -25.03
N CYS A 56 -13.36 18.85 -26.36
CA CYS A 56 -12.62 17.89 -27.18
C CYS A 56 -11.14 18.32 -27.29
N GLY A 57 -10.25 17.55 -26.67
CA GLY A 57 -8.80 17.69 -26.85
C GLY A 57 -8.17 16.32 -27.10
N ASN A 58 -7.57 16.13 -28.28
CA ASN A 58 -6.79 14.95 -28.61
C ASN A 58 -5.50 14.88 -27.76
N ALA A 59 -5.32 13.77 -27.03
CA ALA A 59 -4.07 13.08 -26.68
C ALA A 59 -4.27 12.21 -25.42
N ASP A 60 -3.19 11.57 -24.96
CA ASP A 60 -3.05 10.90 -23.65
C ASP A 60 -3.73 11.68 -22.52
N VAL A 61 -4.17 10.98 -21.45
CA VAL A 61 -4.72 11.63 -20.25
C VAL A 61 -3.75 12.72 -19.81
N LYS A 62 -4.18 13.97 -19.95
CA LYS A 62 -3.46 15.18 -19.55
C LYS A 62 -4.13 15.75 -18.32
N LYS A 63 -3.40 16.60 -17.60
CA LYS A 63 -3.98 17.37 -16.50
C LYS A 63 -5.20 18.22 -16.95
N SER A 64 -5.26 18.61 -18.22
CA SER A 64 -6.38 19.33 -18.83
C SER A 64 -7.65 18.51 -18.97
N ASP A 65 -7.55 17.18 -18.93
CA ASP A 65 -8.69 16.28 -19.15
C ASP A 65 -9.44 16.02 -17.83
N ALA A 66 -8.95 16.57 -16.72
CA ALA A 66 -9.72 16.61 -15.49
C ALA A 66 -10.98 17.46 -15.69
N GLY A 67 -12.14 16.91 -15.40
CA GLY A 67 -13.40 17.59 -15.69
C GLY A 67 -14.62 16.70 -15.56
N LYS A 68 -15.77 17.27 -15.94
CA LYS A 68 -17.05 16.55 -15.97
C LYS A 68 -17.29 15.94 -17.34
N TYR A 69 -17.73 14.69 -17.31
CA TYR A 69 -18.09 13.86 -18.44
C TYR A 69 -19.50 13.30 -18.22
N TRP A 70 -20.14 12.82 -19.27
CA TRP A 70 -21.48 12.23 -19.19
C TRP A 70 -21.56 10.91 -19.94
N CYS A 71 -22.09 9.88 -19.28
CA CYS A 71 -22.56 8.66 -19.92
C CYS A 71 -24.04 8.86 -20.29
N GLY A 72 -24.36 8.90 -21.57
CA GLY A 72 -25.71 9.14 -22.09
C GLY A 72 -26.35 7.90 -22.72
N VAL A 73 -27.69 7.87 -22.70
CA VAL A 73 -28.52 6.90 -23.40
C VAL A 73 -29.46 7.67 -24.32
N SER A 74 -29.31 7.47 -25.63
CA SER A 74 -30.14 8.14 -26.63
C SER A 74 -31.52 7.51 -26.70
N LYS A 75 -32.59 8.31 -26.57
CA LYS A 75 -33.98 7.85 -26.72
C LYS A 75 -34.84 8.87 -27.47
N SER A 76 -36.03 8.46 -27.89
CA SER A 76 -37.01 9.39 -28.43
C SER A 76 -37.44 10.39 -27.35
N GLY A 77 -37.11 11.68 -27.53
CA GLY A 77 -37.34 12.76 -26.57
C GLY A 77 -36.06 13.23 -25.86
N THR A 78 -36.12 13.45 -24.55
CA THR A 78 -34.99 13.92 -23.74
C THR A 78 -34.13 12.77 -23.26
N ASP A 79 -32.86 12.70 -23.63
CA ASP A 79 -31.93 11.65 -23.21
C ASP A 79 -31.76 11.48 -21.70
N ILE A 80 -31.28 10.30 -21.29
CA ILE A 80 -30.91 10.01 -19.90
C ILE A 80 -29.39 10.02 -19.81
N TYR A 81 -28.83 10.77 -18.86
CA TYR A 81 -27.39 10.84 -18.66
C TYR A 81 -26.99 10.68 -17.19
N THR A 82 -25.79 10.17 -16.96
CA THR A 82 -25.12 10.09 -15.67
C THR A 82 -23.83 10.90 -15.75
N ALA A 83 -23.65 11.85 -14.84
CA ALA A 83 -22.43 12.65 -14.76
C ALA A 83 -21.30 11.87 -14.07
N VAL A 84 -20.08 12.05 -14.58
CA VAL A 84 -18.85 11.45 -14.09
C VAL A 84 -17.81 12.56 -13.96
N THR A 85 -17.08 12.60 -12.86
CA THR A 85 -15.96 13.54 -12.68
C THR A 85 -14.65 12.77 -12.80
N LEU A 86 -13.81 13.14 -13.77
CA LEU A 86 -12.47 12.60 -13.94
C LEU A 86 -11.47 13.47 -13.18
N ALA A 87 -10.78 12.90 -12.21
CA ALA A 87 -9.64 13.49 -11.54
C ALA A 87 -8.35 12.95 -12.17
N VAL A 88 -7.46 13.85 -12.60
CA VAL A 88 -6.18 13.49 -13.20
C VAL A 88 -5.02 13.93 -12.32
N LYS A 89 -4.10 13.00 -12.01
CA LYS A 89 -2.88 13.27 -11.25
C LYS A 89 -1.65 13.00 -12.10
N SER A 90 -0.56 13.73 -11.81
CA SER A 90 0.74 13.50 -12.43
C SER A 90 1.19 12.04 -12.20
N ASP A 91 1.79 11.43 -13.22
CA ASP A 91 2.37 10.09 -13.14
C ASP A 91 3.76 10.08 -12.49
N GLU A 92 3.91 10.93 -11.48
CA GLU A 92 5.07 11.03 -10.63
C GLU A 92 4.59 11.05 -9.19
N CYS A 93 5.39 10.46 -8.30
CA CYS A 93 5.08 10.46 -6.89
C CYS A 93 6.33 10.70 -6.06
N CYS A 94 6.08 10.89 -4.77
CA CYS A 94 7.02 10.57 -3.71
C CYS A 94 8.28 11.45 -3.74
N ASP A 95 8.23 12.58 -3.02
CA ASP A 95 9.37 13.48 -2.85
C ASP A 95 10.51 12.82 -2.06
N ASN A 96 10.19 11.90 -1.16
CA ASN A 96 11.15 11.15 -0.36
C ASN A 96 11.37 9.74 -0.93
N VAL A 97 12.64 9.38 -1.13
CA VAL A 97 13.08 8.07 -1.57
C VAL A 97 13.95 7.43 -0.49
N GLN A 98 13.47 6.32 0.07
CA GLN A 98 14.28 5.54 1.00
C GLN A 98 15.38 4.80 0.24
N SER A 99 16.64 4.98 0.64
CA SER A 99 17.77 4.29 0.01
C SER A 99 18.19 3.09 0.85
N ILE A 100 18.22 1.91 0.23
CA ILE A 100 18.62 0.65 0.86
C ILE A 100 19.79 0.07 0.08
N GLN A 101 20.81 -0.38 0.81
CA GLN A 101 21.93 -1.10 0.23
C GLN A 101 21.84 -2.57 0.62
N ALA A 102 21.92 -3.45 -0.38
CA ALA A 102 22.03 -4.88 -0.21
C ALA A 102 23.25 -5.42 -0.97
N TYR A 103 23.59 -6.68 -0.72
CA TYR A 103 24.73 -7.33 -1.35
C TYR A 103 24.26 -8.51 -2.20
N GLU A 104 25.03 -8.82 -3.24
CA GLU A 104 24.69 -9.96 -4.10
C GLU A 104 24.61 -11.26 -3.28
N ARG A 105 23.60 -12.07 -3.59
CA ARG A 105 23.25 -13.37 -2.99
C ARG A 105 22.78 -13.31 -1.54
N SER A 106 22.61 -12.11 -0.97
CA SER A 106 22.00 -11.90 0.34
C SER A 106 20.48 -11.85 0.26
N SER A 107 19.83 -11.68 1.41
CA SER A 107 18.42 -11.30 1.52
C SER A 107 18.28 -9.90 2.15
N VAL A 108 17.18 -9.20 1.88
CA VAL A 108 16.88 -7.89 2.47
C VAL A 108 15.39 -7.77 2.77
N SER A 109 15.06 -7.10 3.88
CA SER A 109 13.68 -6.73 4.24
C SER A 109 13.53 -5.22 4.09
N ILE A 110 12.59 -4.82 3.24
CA ILE A 110 12.30 -3.43 2.89
C ILE A 110 10.95 -3.10 3.51
N ARG A 111 10.95 -2.28 4.55
CA ARG A 111 9.72 -1.79 5.17
C ARG A 111 9.19 -0.61 4.36
N CYS A 112 7.97 -0.72 3.86
CA CYS A 112 7.30 0.35 3.13
C CYS A 112 6.56 1.27 4.12
N PRO A 113 6.93 2.56 4.22
CA PRO A 113 6.27 3.50 5.11
C PRO A 113 4.79 3.68 4.71
N HIS A 114 3.90 3.59 5.68
CA HIS A 114 2.47 3.85 5.48
C HIS A 114 1.80 4.36 6.75
N GLN A 115 0.68 5.05 6.59
CA GLN A 115 -0.14 5.48 7.71
C GLN A 115 -0.99 4.30 8.21
N ASN A 116 -1.21 4.22 9.53
CA ASN A 116 -1.93 3.13 10.18
C ASN A 116 -3.37 2.95 9.66
N GLN A 117 -4.00 4.01 9.14
CA GLN A 117 -5.35 3.92 8.55
C GLN A 117 -5.42 2.98 7.34
N TYR A 118 -4.28 2.66 6.72
CA TYR A 118 -4.18 1.76 5.58
C TYR A 118 -3.66 0.36 5.95
N ALA A 119 -3.64 0.01 7.24
CA ALA A 119 -3.09 -1.26 7.70
C ALA A 119 -3.78 -2.48 7.06
N ASN A 120 -5.08 -2.38 6.74
CA ASN A 120 -5.86 -3.47 6.11
C ASN A 120 -6.14 -3.24 4.61
N SER A 121 -5.54 -2.22 4.01
CA SER A 121 -5.70 -1.96 2.58
C SER A 121 -4.97 -3.01 1.75
N PHE A 122 -5.40 -3.23 0.51
CA PHE A 122 -4.67 -4.07 -0.43
C PHE A 122 -3.32 -3.42 -0.75
N LYS A 123 -2.24 -4.19 -0.62
CA LYS A 123 -0.87 -3.71 -0.78
C LYS A 123 -0.15 -4.47 -1.88
N TYR A 124 0.72 -3.77 -2.60
CA TYR A 124 1.47 -4.33 -3.70
C TYR A 124 2.82 -3.62 -3.88
N VAL A 125 3.76 -4.29 -4.54
CA VAL A 125 5.08 -3.70 -4.84
C VAL A 125 5.44 -3.97 -6.29
N CYS A 126 5.90 -2.93 -6.98
CA CYS A 126 6.37 -2.98 -8.36
C CYS A 126 7.80 -2.43 -8.48
N LYS A 127 8.44 -2.69 -9.63
CA LYS A 127 9.74 -2.11 -9.98
C LYS A 127 9.54 -1.03 -11.04
N GLY A 128 10.08 0.15 -10.80
CA GLY A 128 9.89 1.33 -11.66
C GLY A 128 9.60 2.59 -10.86
N SER A 129 9.22 3.65 -11.58
CA SER A 129 8.96 4.98 -11.02
C SER A 129 7.56 5.53 -11.35
N GLN A 130 6.76 4.80 -12.14
CA GLN A 130 5.46 5.23 -12.64
C GLN A 130 4.30 4.65 -11.81
N PRO A 131 3.53 5.49 -11.08
CA PRO A 131 2.29 5.09 -10.42
C PRO A 131 1.28 4.38 -11.35
N SER A 132 1.11 4.88 -12.57
CA SER A 132 0.12 4.43 -13.56
C SER A 132 0.20 2.94 -13.88
N THR A 133 1.41 2.41 -13.99
CA THR A 133 1.69 1.02 -14.39
C THR A 133 2.01 0.11 -13.20
N CYS A 134 2.25 0.69 -12.02
CA CYS A 134 2.77 -0.06 -10.87
C CYS A 134 1.87 -1.23 -10.45
N ARG A 135 0.55 -0.99 -10.40
CA ARG A 135 -0.41 -2.01 -9.95
C ARG A 135 -0.51 -3.19 -10.91
N THR A 136 -0.56 -2.92 -12.21
CA THR A 136 -0.68 -3.96 -13.25
C THR A 136 0.63 -4.75 -13.39
N GLN A 137 1.77 -4.11 -13.15
CA GLN A 137 3.10 -4.72 -13.19
C GLN A 137 3.61 -5.19 -11.82
N ALA A 138 2.72 -5.37 -10.84
CA ALA A 138 3.10 -5.73 -9.48
C ALA A 138 3.88 -7.06 -9.44
N LEU A 139 5.08 -7.00 -8.83
CA LEU A 139 5.93 -8.17 -8.61
C LEU A 139 5.31 -9.09 -7.56
N VAL A 140 4.78 -8.50 -6.49
CA VAL A 140 4.14 -9.20 -5.36
C VAL A 140 2.98 -8.37 -4.81
N THR A 141 1.95 -9.06 -4.32
CA THR A 141 0.78 -8.44 -3.70
C THR A 141 0.36 -9.23 -2.46
N THR A 142 -0.55 -8.68 -1.65
CA THR A 142 -1.11 -9.39 -0.50
C THR A 142 -2.02 -10.56 -0.88
N LYS A 143 -2.47 -10.63 -2.15
CA LYS A 143 -3.36 -11.69 -2.65
C LYS A 143 -2.65 -12.74 -3.53
N LYS A 144 -1.50 -12.41 -4.11
CA LYS A 144 -0.77 -13.30 -5.05
C LYS A 144 0.08 -14.32 -4.30
N ALA A 145 0.16 -15.54 -4.82
CA ALA A 145 1.06 -16.56 -4.32
C ALA A 145 2.52 -16.05 -4.35
N GLN A 146 3.22 -16.20 -3.23
CA GLN A 146 4.58 -15.67 -3.07
C GLN A 146 5.54 -16.46 -3.98
N ASN A 147 6.21 -15.76 -4.89
CA ASN A 147 7.25 -16.35 -5.73
C ASN A 147 8.53 -16.33 -4.90
N GLY A 148 9.14 -17.47 -4.56
CA GLY A 148 10.13 -17.60 -3.47
C GLY A 148 11.26 -16.56 -3.36
N GLN A 149 11.56 -15.80 -4.43
CA GLN A 149 12.43 -14.64 -4.41
C GLN A 149 11.81 -13.39 -3.75
N PHE A 150 10.55 -13.06 -4.03
CA PHE A 150 9.83 -11.90 -3.50
C PHE A 150 8.71 -12.37 -2.56
N ARG A 151 8.76 -11.92 -1.31
CA ARG A 151 7.71 -12.20 -0.33
C ARG A 151 7.18 -10.92 0.30
N LEU A 152 5.85 -10.75 0.37
CA LEU A 152 5.24 -9.61 1.03
C LEU A 152 4.62 -10.01 2.36
N ARG A 153 5.06 -9.35 3.44
CA ARG A 153 4.45 -9.42 4.77
C ARG A 153 3.50 -8.25 4.96
N ASP A 154 2.22 -8.57 5.17
CA ASP A 154 1.13 -7.60 5.16
C ASP A 154 1.03 -6.78 6.45
N ASP A 155 1.31 -7.41 7.60
CA ASP A 155 1.24 -6.83 8.95
C ASP A 155 2.06 -5.54 9.10
N GLU A 156 3.31 -5.54 8.63
CA GLU A 156 4.20 -4.37 8.68
C GLU A 156 4.43 -3.71 7.31
N PHE A 157 3.71 -4.16 6.27
CA PHE A 157 3.98 -3.83 4.87
C PHE A 157 5.48 -3.94 4.52
N THR A 158 6.02 -5.14 4.67
CA THR A 158 7.46 -5.42 4.47
C THR A 158 7.67 -6.34 3.28
N LEU A 159 8.42 -5.86 2.29
CA LEU A 159 8.91 -6.66 1.18
C LEU A 159 10.19 -7.40 1.60
N GLU A 160 10.17 -8.72 1.52
CA GLU A 160 11.34 -9.58 1.68
C GLU A 160 11.83 -10.02 0.31
N LEU A 161 13.11 -9.76 0.05
CA LEU A 161 13.76 -10.15 -1.19
C LEU A 161 14.90 -11.10 -0.86
N ASN A 162 14.82 -12.32 -1.38
CA ASN A 162 15.81 -13.38 -1.19
C ASN A 162 16.70 -13.53 -2.42
N HIS A 163 17.92 -14.02 -2.24
CA HIS A 163 18.85 -14.32 -3.33
C HIS A 163 19.03 -13.14 -4.30
N ILE A 164 19.34 -11.97 -3.75
CA ILE A 164 19.44 -10.71 -4.49
C ILE A 164 20.55 -10.80 -5.54
N THR A 165 20.32 -10.27 -6.72
CA THR A 165 21.29 -10.14 -7.80
C THR A 165 21.44 -8.67 -8.20
N LYS A 166 22.44 -8.35 -9.00
CA LYS A 166 22.57 -7.00 -9.60
C LYS A 166 21.33 -6.58 -10.38
N GLN A 167 20.61 -7.53 -10.98
CA GLN A 167 19.37 -7.26 -11.72
C GLN A 167 18.23 -6.80 -10.81
N ASN A 168 18.29 -7.12 -9.51
CA ASN A 168 17.33 -6.62 -8.54
C ASN A 168 17.60 -5.16 -8.15
N ALA A 169 18.72 -4.55 -8.56
CA ALA A 169 18.94 -3.13 -8.29
C ALA A 169 17.92 -2.26 -9.05
N GLY A 170 17.61 -1.10 -8.45
CA GLY A 170 16.77 -0.08 -9.06
C GLY A 170 15.70 0.47 -8.11
N LEU A 171 14.80 1.26 -8.69
CA LEU A 171 13.68 1.86 -7.99
C LEU A 171 12.52 0.88 -7.86
N TYR A 172 11.98 0.82 -6.66
CA TYR A 172 10.78 0.09 -6.29
C TYR A 172 9.74 1.06 -5.75
N MET A 173 8.48 0.75 -6.01
CA MET A 173 7.35 1.48 -5.47
C MET A 173 6.46 0.53 -4.68
N CYS A 174 6.19 0.90 -3.44
CA CYS A 174 5.18 0.24 -2.63
C CYS A 174 3.86 1.00 -2.81
N GLY A 175 2.85 0.32 -3.33
CA GLY A 175 1.52 0.87 -3.57
C GLY A 175 0.49 0.34 -2.57
N ILE A 176 -0.40 1.23 -2.15
CA ILE A 176 -1.53 0.94 -1.29
C ILE A 176 -2.79 1.37 -2.02
N GLU A 177 -3.69 0.41 -2.22
CA GLU A 177 -4.99 0.69 -2.82
C GLU A 177 -5.86 1.53 -1.89
N ARG A 178 -6.45 2.58 -2.46
CA ARG A 178 -7.49 3.37 -1.81
C ARG A 178 -8.79 3.24 -2.58
N SER A 179 -9.87 2.96 -1.86
CA SER A 179 -11.19 2.91 -2.45
C SER A 179 -11.58 4.32 -2.92
N ASN A 180 -11.88 4.46 -4.21
CA ASN A 180 -12.36 5.69 -4.84
C ASN A 180 -11.41 6.89 -4.62
N ASP A 181 -10.09 6.67 -4.66
CA ASP A 181 -9.09 7.74 -4.66
C ASP A 181 -7.80 7.21 -5.34
N PHE A 182 -6.85 8.10 -5.59
CA PHE A 182 -5.51 7.73 -6.00
C PHE A 182 -4.82 6.84 -4.96
N ASP A 183 -4.23 5.75 -5.44
CA ASP A 183 -3.34 4.91 -4.66
C ASP A 183 -2.21 5.73 -4.01
N VAL A 184 -1.82 5.31 -2.80
CA VAL A 184 -0.72 5.94 -2.06
C VAL A 184 0.54 5.16 -2.32
N PHE A 185 1.61 5.89 -2.63
CA PHE A 185 2.90 5.30 -2.97
C PHE A 185 4.01 5.76 -2.04
N SER A 186 4.96 4.87 -1.79
CA SER A 186 6.28 5.18 -1.23
C SER A 186 7.37 4.63 -2.15
N ARG A 187 8.49 5.35 -2.29
CA ARG A 187 9.62 4.93 -3.14
C ARG A 187 10.78 4.39 -2.32
N VAL A 188 11.38 3.33 -2.84
CA VAL A 188 12.60 2.73 -2.31
C VAL A 188 13.60 2.56 -3.45
N ASN A 189 14.82 3.04 -3.28
CA ASN A 189 15.93 2.76 -4.18
C ASN A 189 16.80 1.65 -3.60
N LEU A 190 16.83 0.50 -4.26
CA LEU A 190 17.67 -0.63 -3.88
C LEU A 190 18.98 -0.61 -4.67
N THR A 191 20.08 -0.43 -3.95
CA THR A 191 21.43 -0.56 -4.49
C THR A 191 22.00 -1.94 -4.15
N VAL A 192 22.53 -2.65 -5.14
CA VAL A 192 23.12 -3.99 -4.93
C VAL A 192 24.61 -3.92 -5.19
N LYS A 193 25.40 -4.11 -4.14
CA LYS A 193 26.86 -4.18 -4.23
C LYS A 193 27.34 -5.62 -4.36
N ASP A 194 28.51 -5.78 -4.96
CA ASP A 194 29.14 -7.09 -5.01
C ASP A 194 29.52 -7.51 -3.60
N TRP A 195 29.35 -8.81 -3.38
CA TRP A 195 29.58 -9.44 -2.10
C TRP A 195 31.06 -9.44 -1.69
N CYS A 196 31.96 -9.49 -2.66
CA CYS A 196 33.37 -9.74 -2.43
C CYS A 196 34.23 -8.53 -2.78
N CYS A 197 35.17 -8.29 -1.87
CA CYS A 197 36.30 -7.38 -1.96
C CYS A 197 35.99 -5.89 -1.67
N ALA A 198 36.38 -5.48 -0.46
CA ALA A 198 36.72 -4.12 -0.05
C ALA A 198 35.63 -3.13 0.43
N THR A 199 34.57 -3.59 1.10
CA THR A 199 33.97 -2.75 2.15
C THR A 199 34.41 -3.26 3.51
N THR A 200 35.55 -2.76 3.98
CA THR A 200 35.84 -2.74 5.42
C THR A 200 34.62 -2.15 6.12
N HIS A 201 33.96 -2.93 6.97
CA HIS A 201 32.94 -2.36 7.85
C HIS A 201 33.66 -1.84 9.09
N ASP A 202 33.69 -0.52 9.25
CA ASP A 202 34.19 0.10 10.47
C ASP A 202 33.16 -0.13 11.57
N VAL A 203 33.52 -0.99 12.52
CA VAL A 203 32.74 -1.29 13.70
C VAL A 203 33.34 -0.51 14.84
N LYS A 204 32.51 0.28 15.53
CA LYS A 204 32.89 0.96 16.76
C LYS A 204 32.45 0.12 17.96
N GLY A 205 33.40 -0.15 18.85
CA GLY A 205 33.16 -0.80 20.13
C GLY A 205 33.59 0.10 21.29
N PHE A 206 33.00 -0.11 22.45
CA PHE A 206 33.38 0.60 23.68
C PHE A 206 34.05 -0.37 24.64
N LEU A 207 35.11 0.08 25.32
CA LEU A 207 35.82 -0.75 26.30
C LEU A 207 34.87 -1.29 27.38
N GLY A 208 35.02 -2.58 27.70
CA GLY A 208 34.17 -3.30 28.66
C GLY A 208 32.78 -3.69 28.17
N GLN A 209 32.32 -3.16 27.04
CA GLN A 209 31.01 -3.47 26.44
C GLN A 209 31.11 -4.66 25.47
N SER A 210 29.95 -5.09 24.97
CA SER A 210 29.86 -6.10 23.92
C SER A 210 29.66 -5.45 22.55
N VAL A 211 30.19 -6.06 21.50
CA VAL A 211 29.95 -5.65 20.10
C VAL A 211 29.56 -6.85 19.25
N THR A 212 28.67 -6.63 18.29
CA THR A 212 28.20 -7.67 17.37
C THR A 212 28.71 -7.39 15.96
N LEU A 213 29.51 -8.32 15.44
CA LEU A 213 29.99 -8.33 14.07
C LEU A 213 28.99 -9.09 13.20
N ASN A 214 28.48 -8.44 12.16
CA ASN A 214 27.58 -9.07 11.19
C ASN A 214 28.41 -9.64 10.03
N CYS A 215 28.30 -10.95 9.85
CA CYS A 215 29.05 -11.72 8.87
C CYS A 215 28.06 -12.40 7.93
N PRO A 216 27.61 -11.72 6.88
CA PRO A 216 26.75 -12.38 5.91
C PRO A 216 27.60 -13.46 5.15
N TYR A 217 26.99 -14.42 4.44
CA TYR A 217 27.67 -15.38 3.54
C TYR A 217 26.85 -15.75 2.28
N PRO A 218 27.47 -16.28 1.20
CA PRO A 218 26.74 -16.75 0.02
C PRO A 218 25.81 -17.93 0.34
N SER A 219 24.58 -17.97 -0.18
CA SER A 219 23.59 -19.02 0.12
C SER A 219 24.09 -20.46 -0.04
N LYS A 220 24.95 -20.73 -1.04
CA LYS A 220 25.60 -22.04 -1.25
C LYS A 220 26.44 -22.51 -0.05
N HIS A 221 26.87 -21.60 0.82
CA HIS A 221 27.64 -21.89 2.02
C HIS A 221 26.74 -22.14 3.26
N GLY A 222 25.42 -22.30 3.09
CA GLY A 222 24.50 -22.55 4.20
C GLY A 222 24.94 -23.67 5.13
N HIS A 223 25.47 -24.77 4.58
CA HIS A 223 25.94 -25.93 5.33
C HIS A 223 27.43 -25.89 5.68
N ASN A 224 28.17 -24.91 5.18
CA ASN A 224 29.61 -24.81 5.43
C ASN A 224 29.89 -24.26 6.83
N THR A 225 31.04 -24.62 7.40
CA THR A 225 31.51 -24.05 8.67
C THR A 225 31.70 -22.54 8.55
N LYS A 226 31.21 -21.80 9.54
CA LYS A 226 31.42 -20.36 9.68
C LYS A 226 32.54 -20.09 10.66
N PHE A 227 33.32 -19.06 10.44
CA PHE A 227 34.39 -18.68 11.35
C PHE A 227 34.71 -17.19 11.28
N LEU A 228 35.32 -16.72 12.36
CA LEU A 228 35.92 -15.39 12.46
C LEU A 228 37.42 -15.57 12.70
N CYS A 229 38.25 -14.79 12.03
CA CYS A 229 39.66 -14.65 12.40
C CYS A 229 40.03 -13.18 12.63
N LYS A 230 41.14 -12.99 13.34
CA LYS A 230 41.74 -11.68 13.59
C LYS A 230 43.19 -11.73 13.12
N THR A 231 43.51 -10.97 12.08
CA THR A 231 44.85 -10.95 11.50
C THR A 231 45.00 -9.75 10.58
N ASP A 232 46.21 -9.19 10.56
CA ASP A 232 46.67 -8.21 9.58
C ASP A 232 47.59 -8.87 8.52
N GLN A 233 47.75 -10.19 8.57
CA GLN A 233 48.63 -10.99 7.70
C GLN A 233 47.83 -11.98 6.82
N GLU A 234 48.51 -12.61 5.85
CA GLU A 234 47.92 -13.56 4.90
C GLU A 234 47.38 -14.86 5.53
N LYS A 235 47.75 -15.18 6.78
CA LYS A 235 47.22 -16.32 7.52
C LYS A 235 46.11 -15.89 8.46
N CYS A 236 45.00 -16.62 8.45
CA CYS A 236 43.78 -16.35 9.21
C CYS A 236 43.62 -17.34 10.39
N PRO A 237 44.23 -17.06 11.57
CA PRO A 237 44.03 -17.85 12.77
C PRO A 237 42.58 -17.68 13.27
N LYS A 238 41.82 -18.76 13.26
CA LYS A 238 40.41 -18.77 13.71
C LYS A 238 40.32 -18.38 15.18
N VAL A 239 39.57 -17.32 15.47
CA VAL A 239 39.23 -16.85 16.82
C VAL A 239 38.03 -17.61 17.36
N VAL A 240 37.05 -17.88 16.50
CA VAL A 240 35.87 -18.70 16.80
C VAL A 240 35.34 -19.31 15.50
N SER A 241 34.74 -20.50 15.58
CA SER A 241 33.97 -21.10 14.48
C SER A 241 32.64 -21.64 14.96
N SER A 242 31.76 -22.03 14.03
CA SER A 242 30.51 -22.72 14.39
C SER A 242 30.72 -24.09 15.06
N THR A 243 31.96 -24.56 15.12
CA THR A 243 32.36 -25.83 15.73
C THR A 243 33.24 -25.66 16.97
N THR A 244 33.66 -24.45 17.32
CA THR A 244 34.53 -24.19 18.47
C THR A 244 33.94 -23.15 19.40
N THR A 245 34.11 -23.37 20.70
CA THR A 245 33.75 -22.40 21.74
C THR A 245 34.96 -21.53 22.08
N ALA A 246 34.71 -20.25 22.33
CA ALA A 246 35.73 -19.29 22.74
C ALA A 246 35.15 -18.39 23.83
N ASP A 247 35.89 -18.20 24.92
CA ASP A 247 35.43 -17.58 26.19
C ASP A 247 34.52 -16.34 25.98
N ARG A 248 35.05 -15.30 25.32
CA ARG A 248 34.33 -14.03 25.12
C ARG A 248 33.65 -13.91 23.76
N PHE A 249 33.71 -14.92 22.91
CA PHE A 249 33.27 -14.86 21.53
C PHE A 249 32.14 -15.85 21.31
N THR A 250 30.95 -15.35 20.98
CA THR A 250 29.81 -16.20 20.63
C THR A 250 29.48 -16.05 19.16
N LEU A 251 29.35 -17.17 18.46
CA LEU A 251 28.94 -17.21 17.06
C LEU A 251 27.51 -17.75 16.96
N MET A 252 26.64 -17.03 16.25
CA MET A 252 25.25 -17.42 16.03
C MET A 252 24.95 -17.41 14.52
N GLU A 253 24.53 -18.55 13.97
CA GLU A 253 24.13 -18.67 12.58
C GLU A 253 22.66 -18.28 12.38
N ASP A 254 22.37 -17.55 11.31
CA ASP A 254 21.05 -17.27 10.80
C ASP A 254 20.97 -17.71 9.32
N ARG A 255 20.56 -18.96 9.14
CA ARG A 255 20.47 -19.57 7.81
C ARG A 255 19.39 -18.95 6.93
N SER A 256 18.35 -18.36 7.54
CA SER A 256 17.25 -17.74 6.81
C SER A 256 17.70 -16.48 6.07
N SER A 257 18.64 -15.73 6.65
CA SER A 257 19.22 -14.53 6.05
C SER A 257 20.57 -14.76 5.35
N ASN A 258 21.01 -16.02 5.25
CA ASN A 258 22.35 -16.40 4.81
C ASN A 258 23.43 -15.58 5.53
N SER A 259 23.34 -15.49 6.86
CA SER A 259 24.30 -14.72 7.66
C SER A 259 24.64 -15.39 8.99
N PHE A 260 25.74 -14.98 9.60
CA PHE A 260 26.04 -15.30 10.99
C PHE A 260 26.49 -14.04 11.72
N LYS A 261 26.37 -14.05 13.03
CA LYS A 261 26.76 -12.94 13.90
C LYS A 261 27.82 -13.43 14.88
N VAL A 262 28.82 -12.60 15.15
CA VAL A 262 29.80 -12.86 16.20
C VAL A 262 29.75 -11.77 17.25
N THR A 263 29.43 -12.12 18.48
CA THR A 263 29.44 -11.18 19.61
C THR A 263 30.74 -11.32 20.37
N ILE A 264 31.47 -10.22 20.54
CA ILE A 264 32.65 -10.13 21.39
C ILE A 264 32.21 -9.44 22.68
N GLN A 265 32.28 -10.15 23.81
CA GLN A 265 31.92 -9.63 25.12
C GLN A 265 33.12 -8.99 25.82
N ARG A 266 32.85 -7.98 26.66
CA ARG A 266 33.86 -7.35 27.53
C ARG A 266 35.09 -6.90 26.74
N LEU A 267 34.89 -6.03 25.76
CA LEU A 267 35.93 -5.55 24.84
C LEU A 267 37.15 -5.00 25.58
N LYS A 268 38.33 -5.46 25.17
CA LYS A 268 39.63 -5.06 25.68
C LYS A 268 40.37 -4.23 24.63
N PRO A 269 41.33 -3.36 24.99
CA PRO A 269 42.14 -2.62 24.02
C PRO A 269 42.78 -3.52 22.95
N THR A 270 43.20 -4.73 23.35
CA THR A 270 43.78 -5.75 22.48
C THR A 270 42.80 -6.36 21.47
N ASP A 271 41.50 -6.11 21.59
CA ASP A 271 40.49 -6.60 20.65
C ASP A 271 40.39 -5.70 19.40
N ALA A 272 40.87 -4.45 19.44
CA ALA A 272 40.91 -3.61 18.25
C ALA A 272 41.75 -4.25 17.13
N GLY A 273 41.35 -4.05 15.88
CA GLY A 273 42.08 -4.53 14.70
C GLY A 273 41.19 -5.10 13.58
N THR A 274 41.84 -5.73 12.61
CA THR A 274 41.17 -6.30 11.43
C THR A 274 40.62 -7.70 11.71
N TYR A 275 39.34 -7.88 11.44
CA TYR A 275 38.63 -9.15 11.52
C TYR A 275 38.18 -9.61 10.14
N TRP A 276 38.14 -10.93 9.93
CA TRP A 276 37.65 -11.54 8.70
C TRP A 276 36.62 -12.62 9.00
N CYS A 277 35.44 -12.50 8.42
CA CYS A 277 34.43 -13.55 8.46
C CYS A 277 34.60 -14.49 7.26
N GLY A 278 34.65 -15.79 7.54
CA GLY A 278 34.68 -16.83 6.53
C GLY A 278 33.54 -17.82 6.67
N SER A 279 33.16 -18.37 5.52
CA SER A 279 32.07 -19.33 5.37
C SER A 279 32.43 -20.53 4.48
N ASP A 280 33.72 -20.68 4.15
CA ASP A 280 34.23 -21.78 3.36
C ASP A 280 35.01 -22.76 4.26
N SER A 281 35.07 -24.02 3.85
CA SER A 281 35.78 -25.10 4.54
C SER A 281 37.28 -24.81 4.73
N GLN A 282 37.90 -24.01 3.86
CA GLN A 282 39.32 -23.66 3.91
C GLN A 282 39.57 -22.16 3.71
N TRP A 283 40.66 -21.68 4.31
CA TRP A 283 41.21 -20.36 4.01
C TRP A 283 42.00 -20.43 2.71
N ALA A 284 41.62 -19.63 1.71
CA ALA A 284 42.37 -19.51 0.46
C ALA A 284 42.47 -18.03 0.06
N PRO A 285 43.66 -17.51 -0.26
CA PRO A 285 43.82 -16.17 -0.83
C PRO A 285 42.93 -16.00 -2.08
N GLY A 286 42.12 -14.94 -2.12
CA GLY A 286 41.18 -14.69 -3.22
C GLY A 286 39.75 -15.22 -3.02
N ASN A 287 39.47 -15.94 -1.92
CA ASN A 287 38.10 -16.32 -1.57
C ASN A 287 37.29 -15.15 -0.98
N ASN A 288 35.95 -15.28 -1.04
CA ASN A 288 35.00 -14.26 -0.61
C ASN A 288 34.87 -14.19 0.92
N TYR A 289 35.70 -13.37 1.57
CA TYR A 289 35.64 -13.07 3.01
C TYR A 289 35.08 -11.67 3.29
N VAL A 290 34.42 -11.50 4.43
CA VAL A 290 33.96 -10.18 4.90
C VAL A 290 35.03 -9.59 5.80
N ARG A 291 35.57 -8.42 5.45
CA ARG A 291 36.55 -7.68 6.26
C ARG A 291 35.86 -6.65 7.16
N LEU A 292 36.18 -6.66 8.45
CA LEU A 292 35.72 -5.67 9.42
C LEU A 292 36.90 -5.03 10.14
N GLN A 293 36.81 -3.74 10.43
CA GLN A 293 37.79 -3.03 11.24
C GLN A 293 37.14 -2.64 12.56
N LEU A 294 37.59 -3.23 13.66
CA LEU A 294 37.11 -2.87 14.99
C LEU A 294 37.97 -1.75 15.57
N THR A 295 37.35 -0.60 15.80
CA THR A 295 37.93 0.53 16.53
C THR A 295 37.31 0.63 17.91
N LEU A 296 38.12 0.98 18.92
CA LEU A 296 37.67 1.06 20.30
C LEU A 296 37.70 2.50 20.79
N GLU A 297 36.58 2.94 21.34
CA GLU A 297 36.44 4.23 21.99
C GLU A 297 36.31 4.05 23.51
N THR A 298 36.83 5.02 24.26
CA THR A 298 36.56 5.13 25.69
C THR A 298 35.27 5.94 25.85
N LEU A 299 34.34 5.45 26.66
CA LEU A 299 33.23 6.29 27.10
C LEU A 299 33.82 7.42 27.91
N ARG A 300 33.86 8.63 27.34
CA ARG A 300 34.07 9.84 28.15
C ARG A 300 32.87 9.92 29.09
N ALA A 301 33.14 9.85 30.38
CA ALA A 301 32.15 10.14 31.39
C ALA A 301 31.76 11.62 31.27
N THR A 302 30.71 11.91 30.50
CA THR A 302 29.99 13.16 30.69
C THR A 302 29.30 13.04 32.03
N THR A 303 29.78 13.81 33.00
CA THR A 303 29.16 13.96 34.33
C THR A 303 27.66 14.13 34.17
N GLY A 304 26.91 13.15 34.69
CA GLY A 304 25.46 13.13 34.63
C GLY A 304 24.86 14.29 35.41
N SER A 305 23.88 14.96 34.79
CA SER A 305 22.89 15.75 35.54
C SER A 305 21.73 14.82 35.87
N TYR A 306 21.52 14.66 37.17
CA TYR A 306 20.50 13.86 37.81
C TYR A 306 19.15 14.59 37.70
N PHE A 307 18.16 14.01 37.03
CA PHE A 307 16.76 14.40 37.21
C PHE A 307 15.93 13.19 37.63
N LYS A 308 15.31 13.38 38.80
CA LYS A 308 14.64 12.41 39.64
C LYS A 308 13.18 12.28 39.21
N THR A 309 12.72 11.06 38.95
CA THR A 309 11.30 10.73 38.82
C THR A 309 10.66 10.67 40.22
N THR A 310 9.49 11.28 40.38
CA THR A 310 8.59 11.02 41.51
C THR A 310 7.19 10.76 40.97
N SER A 311 6.69 9.56 41.26
CA SER A 311 5.27 9.26 41.35
C SER A 311 4.65 10.05 42.50
N ASP A 312 3.37 10.39 42.40
CA ASP A 312 2.38 9.84 43.34
C ASP A 312 0.95 10.21 42.94
N MET A 313 0.11 9.19 43.09
CA MET A 313 -1.35 9.22 43.16
C MET A 313 -1.75 9.44 44.62
N PRO A 314 -2.95 9.99 44.88
CA PRO A 314 -3.71 9.54 46.04
C PRO A 314 -5.07 8.97 45.64
N THR A 315 -5.42 7.88 46.33
CA THR A 315 -6.68 7.16 46.27
C THR A 315 -7.60 7.60 47.42
N SER A 316 -8.90 7.53 47.15
CA SER A 316 -10.01 7.17 48.05
C SER A 316 -10.62 8.20 49.00
N GLY A 317 -11.94 8.34 48.85
CA GLY A 317 -12.89 8.75 49.88
C GLY A 317 -14.28 8.26 49.47
N SER A 318 -14.81 7.29 50.20
CA SER A 318 -16.07 6.57 49.98
C SER A 318 -17.26 7.20 50.72
N GLN A 319 -18.48 6.90 50.22
CA GLN A 319 -19.67 6.38 50.95
C GLN A 319 -21.00 6.86 50.34
N SER A 320 -22.06 6.20 50.77
CA SER A 320 -23.20 5.67 50.02
C SER A 320 -24.57 6.29 50.35
N LEU A 321 -25.55 6.00 49.49
CA LEU A 321 -26.99 5.75 49.76
C LEU A 321 -27.86 6.87 50.38
N LEU A 322 -28.92 7.26 49.67
CA LEU A 322 -30.33 6.92 49.98
C LEU A 322 -31.31 7.43 48.91
N LYS A 323 -32.45 6.75 48.85
CA LYS A 323 -33.58 6.87 47.90
C LYS A 323 -34.37 8.17 48.14
N ASP A 324 -35.12 8.62 47.12
CA ASP A 324 -36.59 8.58 47.22
C ASP A 324 -37.30 8.71 45.87
N ALA A 325 -38.43 8.02 45.82
CA ALA A 325 -39.42 8.03 44.75
C ALA A 325 -40.30 9.28 44.89
N ASP A 326 -40.85 9.75 43.77
CA ASP A 326 -42.30 9.94 43.64
C ASP A 326 -42.70 10.23 42.19
N ASN A 327 -43.66 9.43 41.72
CA ASN A 327 -44.40 9.61 40.47
C ASN A 327 -45.64 10.46 40.75
N VAL A 328 -45.98 11.37 39.83
CA VAL A 328 -47.36 11.86 39.68
C VAL A 328 -47.74 11.86 38.20
N ILE A 329 -48.77 11.08 37.86
CA ILE A 329 -49.42 10.96 36.55
C ILE A 329 -50.76 11.72 36.60
N SER A 330 -51.12 12.45 35.53
CA SER A 330 -52.53 12.73 35.16
C SER A 330 -52.67 13.29 33.73
N PRO A 331 -53.86 13.28 33.08
CA PRO A 331 -54.15 12.34 31.99
C PRO A 331 -54.59 12.96 30.65
N VAL A 332 -54.41 12.16 29.58
CA VAL A 332 -55.30 11.94 28.41
C VAL A 332 -55.69 13.14 27.53
N VAL A 333 -55.24 13.12 26.26
CA VAL A 333 -56.12 13.33 25.09
C VAL A 333 -55.80 12.31 23.99
N LEU A 334 -56.89 11.77 23.46
CA LEU A 334 -57.07 10.53 22.71
C LEU A 334 -56.76 10.69 21.20
N TYR A 335 -55.99 9.74 20.67
CA TYR A 335 -56.14 9.06 19.37
C TYR A 335 -56.80 9.79 18.18
N VAL A 336 -55.96 10.30 17.28
CA VAL A 336 -55.94 9.93 15.84
C VAL A 336 -54.46 10.15 15.42
N LEU A 337 -53.62 9.17 15.11
CA LEU A 337 -53.55 8.50 13.81
C LEU A 337 -52.43 7.41 13.84
N PRO A 338 -52.68 6.20 14.37
CA PRO A 338 -51.80 5.06 14.07
C PRO A 338 -51.82 4.76 12.57
N GLY A 339 -52.97 4.99 11.92
CA GLY A 339 -53.18 4.78 10.49
C GLY A 339 -52.37 5.73 9.60
N SER A 340 -52.19 7.01 9.94
CA SER A 340 -51.39 7.90 9.08
C SER A 340 -49.90 7.62 9.20
N LEU A 341 -49.41 7.26 10.38
CA LEU A 341 -48.02 6.88 10.56
C LEU A 341 -47.72 5.58 9.80
N LEU A 342 -48.64 4.61 9.85
CA LEU A 342 -48.50 3.34 9.15
C LEU A 342 -48.61 3.51 7.63
N ILE A 343 -49.51 4.37 7.12
CA ILE A 343 -49.57 4.72 5.69
C ILE A 343 -48.29 5.46 5.25
N VAL A 344 -47.75 6.38 6.06
CA VAL A 344 -46.48 7.06 5.75
C VAL A 344 -45.31 6.08 5.76
N VAL A 345 -45.24 5.15 6.72
CA VAL A 345 -44.22 4.10 6.77
C VAL A 345 -44.36 3.14 5.60
N VAL A 346 -45.58 2.74 5.20
CA VAL A 346 -45.81 1.90 4.03
C VAL A 346 -45.48 2.65 2.75
N MET A 347 -45.82 3.92 2.63
CA MET A 347 -45.44 4.75 1.49
C MET A 347 -43.92 4.93 1.41
N ILE A 348 -43.24 5.17 2.53
CA ILE A 348 -41.78 5.20 2.61
C ILE A 348 -41.21 3.82 2.26
N ALA A 349 -41.77 2.73 2.76
CA ALA A 349 -41.32 1.38 2.45
C ALA A 349 -41.55 1.03 0.97
N VAL A 350 -42.63 1.50 0.35
CA VAL A 350 -42.91 1.33 -1.09
C VAL A 350 -41.99 2.22 -1.93
N ILE A 351 -41.69 3.45 -1.49
CA ILE A 351 -40.74 4.35 -2.14
C ILE A 351 -39.33 3.77 -2.03
N MET A 352 -38.90 3.36 -0.84
CA MET A 352 -37.63 2.68 -0.59
C MET A 352 -37.56 1.37 -1.35
N TYR A 353 -38.62 0.56 -1.38
CA TYR A 353 -38.68 -0.65 -2.17
C TYR A 353 -38.60 -0.36 -3.67
N LYS A 354 -39.27 0.68 -4.18
CA LYS A 354 -39.16 1.12 -5.58
C LYS A 354 -37.77 1.67 -5.89
N CYS A 355 -37.16 2.47 -5.03
CA CYS A 355 -35.78 2.96 -5.16
C CYS A 355 -34.76 1.82 -5.12
N LEU A 356 -34.87 0.91 -4.15
CA LEU A 356 -34.04 -0.29 -4.05
C LEU A 356 -34.24 -1.21 -5.24
N ARG A 357 -35.48 -1.34 -5.75
CA ARG A 357 -35.79 -2.10 -6.97
C ARG A 357 -35.22 -1.42 -8.22
N THR A 358 -35.26 -0.08 -8.31
CA THR A 358 -34.67 0.68 -9.42
C THR A 358 -33.14 0.63 -9.41
N GLN A 359 -32.49 0.70 -8.23
CA GLN A 359 -31.04 0.52 -8.08
C GLN A 359 -30.62 -0.93 -8.35
N ARG A 360 -31.39 -1.91 -7.86
CA ARG A 360 -31.14 -3.35 -8.08
C ARG A 360 -31.35 -3.79 -9.54
N ASN A 361 -32.06 -3.00 -10.34
CA ASN A 361 -32.31 -3.24 -11.75
C ASN A 361 -31.51 -2.27 -12.66
N ARG A 362 -30.37 -1.72 -12.22
CA ARG A 362 -29.45 -1.04 -13.14
C ARG A 362 -28.55 -2.05 -13.84
N VAL A 363 -28.17 -1.71 -15.06
CA VAL A 363 -27.19 -2.46 -15.85
C VAL A 363 -25.95 -1.57 -15.96
N ASP A 364 -24.81 -2.13 -15.59
CA ASP A 364 -23.52 -1.43 -15.56
C ASP A 364 -22.67 -1.83 -16.78
N TYR A 365 -21.88 -0.89 -17.27
CA TYR A 365 -20.90 -1.10 -18.34
C TYR A 365 -19.70 -0.18 -18.15
N ASN A 366 -18.55 -0.59 -18.66
CA ASN A 366 -17.34 0.23 -18.59
C ASN A 366 -17.01 0.79 -19.97
N VAL A 367 -16.58 2.05 -20.00
CA VAL A 367 -15.99 2.67 -21.18
C VAL A 367 -14.49 2.76 -20.94
N ARG A 368 -13.70 2.18 -21.85
CA ARG A 368 -12.25 2.28 -21.82
C ARG A 368 -11.79 3.12 -22.98
N CYS A 369 -10.99 4.14 -22.67
CA CYS A 369 -10.41 5.03 -23.66
C CYS A 369 -8.90 4.76 -23.78
N ASN A 370 -8.44 4.41 -24.99
CA ASN A 370 -7.05 4.08 -25.30
C ASN A 370 -6.60 4.67 -26.65
N LYS A 371 -5.30 4.52 -26.95
CA LYS A 371 -4.67 4.93 -28.22
C LYS A 371 -4.28 3.71 -29.05
N GLU A 372 -4.60 3.69 -30.34
CA GLU A 372 -4.02 2.74 -31.30
C GLU A 372 -2.69 3.30 -31.85
N GLU A 373 -1.70 2.44 -32.09
CA GLU A 373 -0.36 2.83 -32.60
C GLU A 373 -0.33 3.35 -34.05
N VAL A 374 -1.49 3.47 -34.70
CA VAL A 374 -1.60 3.99 -36.06
C VAL A 374 -1.57 5.52 -36.01
N SER A 375 -0.95 6.15 -37.01
CA SER A 375 -0.49 7.56 -37.02
C SER A 375 -1.58 8.66 -36.96
N THR A 376 -2.77 8.36 -36.46
CA THR A 376 -3.82 9.32 -36.20
C THR A 376 -3.82 9.65 -34.70
N ASN A 377 -3.83 10.94 -34.35
CA ASN A 377 -3.95 11.38 -32.95
C ASN A 377 -5.37 11.18 -32.40
N GLU A 378 -6.04 10.09 -32.76
CA GLU A 378 -7.43 9.80 -32.44
C GLU A 378 -7.52 8.91 -31.20
N VAL A 379 -8.35 9.32 -30.23
CA VAL A 379 -8.65 8.54 -29.02
C VAL A 379 -9.86 7.67 -29.29
N TYR A 380 -9.73 6.37 -29.07
CA TYR A 380 -10.82 5.42 -29.25
C TYR A 380 -11.37 5.03 -27.88
N CYS A 381 -12.63 5.37 -27.63
CA CYS A 381 -13.35 4.92 -26.43
C CYS A 381 -14.31 3.81 -26.85
N ASN A 382 -14.03 2.60 -26.36
CA ASN A 382 -14.82 1.42 -26.66
C ASN A 382 -15.49 0.91 -25.37
N GLN A 383 -16.68 0.34 -25.50
CA GLN A 383 -17.31 -0.38 -24.40
C GLN A 383 -16.54 -1.67 -24.14
N GLU A 384 -16.16 -1.92 -22.88
CA GLU A 384 -15.66 -3.24 -22.50
C GLU A 384 -16.84 -4.23 -22.42
N PRO A 385 -16.70 -5.45 -22.97
CA PRO A 385 -17.73 -6.46 -22.89
C PRO A 385 -17.91 -6.91 -21.43
N THR A 386 -19.12 -6.74 -20.90
CA THR A 386 -19.59 -7.39 -19.67
C THR A 386 -20.47 -8.58 -20.08
N ASP A 387 -20.11 -9.78 -19.62
CA ASP A 387 -20.55 -11.08 -20.14
C ASP A 387 -22.04 -11.29 -20.53
N GLU A 388 -22.17 -12.15 -21.55
CA GLU A 388 -23.30 -12.91 -22.13
C GLU A 388 -24.57 -12.17 -22.59
N ASN A 389 -24.75 -12.17 -23.92
CA ASN A 389 -25.85 -11.65 -24.73
C ASN A 389 -25.71 -10.17 -25.16
N ILE A 390 -24.72 -9.93 -26.02
CA ILE A 390 -24.81 -8.96 -27.11
C ILE A 390 -24.73 -9.81 -28.38
N TYR A 391 -25.80 -9.79 -29.18
CA TYR A 391 -25.83 -10.49 -30.46
C TYR A 391 -24.65 -10.03 -31.32
N GLU A 392 -24.00 -10.99 -31.97
CA GLU A 392 -23.02 -10.76 -33.03
C GLU A 392 -23.50 -9.64 -33.95
N ASN A 393 -22.83 -8.49 -33.84
CA ASN A 393 -22.44 -7.73 -35.00
C ASN A 393 -21.10 -7.08 -34.68
N ASN A 394 -20.09 -7.62 -35.36
CA ASN A 394 -18.76 -7.04 -35.48
C ASN A 394 -18.82 -5.53 -35.68
N SER A 395 -18.24 -4.77 -34.75
CA SER A 395 -17.21 -3.77 -35.02
C SER A 395 -16.97 -2.97 -33.74
N ASN A 396 -15.79 -2.39 -33.63
CA ASN A 396 -15.46 -1.34 -32.65
C ASN A 396 -16.49 -0.20 -32.78
N GLU A 397 -17.63 -0.29 -32.09
CA GLU A 397 -18.62 0.78 -32.10
C GLU A 397 -18.05 1.96 -31.31
N HIS A 398 -17.68 3.01 -32.03
CA HIS A 398 -17.18 4.26 -31.48
C HIS A 398 -18.29 4.97 -30.70
N ILE A 399 -18.12 5.13 -29.38
CA ILE A 399 -19.20 5.60 -28.46
C ILE A 399 -19.17 7.12 -28.25
N TYR A 400 -18.57 7.88 -29.18
CA TYR A 400 -18.43 9.33 -29.03
C TYR A 400 -19.62 10.07 -29.62
N GLY A 401 -20.31 10.87 -28.80
CA GLY A 401 -21.43 11.71 -29.22
C GLY A 401 -21.20 13.17 -28.86
N ASN A 402 -21.62 14.10 -29.73
CA ASN A 402 -21.63 15.52 -29.40
C ASN A 402 -22.78 15.81 -28.42
N CYS A 403 -22.41 16.37 -27.27
CA CYS A 403 -23.29 17.15 -26.41
C CYS A 403 -23.21 18.63 -26.87
#